data_AF-A0A931N1N1-F1
#
_entry.id   AF-A0A931N1N1-F1
#
_cell.length_a   1.000
_cell.length_b   1.000
_cell.length_c   1.000
_cell.angle_alpha   90.00
_cell.angle_beta   90.00
_cell.angle_gamma   90.00
#
_symmetry.space_group_name_H-M   'P 1'
#
loop_
_entity.id
_entity.type
_entity.pdbx_description
1 polymer ?
#
loop_
_entity_poly.entity_id
_entity_poly.type
_entity_poly.pdbx_seq_one_letter_code
_entity_poly.pdbx_strand_id
1 'polypeptide(L)'
;MSTVVDVSTAVYYDTATRLFDAAAAFFAAVDAEWPELAKAAEMAGSYAEAQTWADIYDRQAQETLDLVSRTANAVHNYGTILLESGYQHALADHTANLDPGPEPTKPAAPQIPVFVCRVPLPAAGGPGNGLSGDQSSLVRDALGLADKIGITIPDGDATKMSNAAAVWERMAAAGAVAGLVGTLEAAARAFDDVTAAESAFIDEDLRAAAAAAAAVVAAMLELAASTREHRADLDGLRTQLVDHLTSIANALMAELAINAAVSVASSWVTFGVSIAAGIAAAAAIAARYARPIRATIEAWRTARRAKNTARASANTLANHAKEMRRLEELGGSAKTPTPTAARPLTEADKNALADYSAYGSRLNNAMREGRITEEQQGRINELNSALDKLPNHEGLVVRRTALPDDVLAQYQKGTNVSDPAFTSASTGSGFTGPVEFQIMSRTGKDISGQVPTAYAPEAEVLFKSGTNFNVVDRFVTADGRTIIQMTES
;
A
#
# COMPACT_ATOMS: atom_id res chain seq x y z
N MET A 1 -24.44 41.96 13.67
CA MET A 1 -23.49 41.12 14.43
C MET A 1 -22.81 40.23 13.41
N SER A 2 -21.57 40.55 13.06
CA SER A 2 -20.77 39.71 12.17
C SER A 2 -20.34 38.49 12.98
N THR A 3 -20.79 37.29 12.59
CA THR A 3 -20.22 36.03 13.07
C THR A 3 -18.80 35.94 12.53
N VAL A 4 -17.84 36.38 13.33
CA VAL A 4 -16.42 36.07 13.13
C VAL A 4 -16.32 34.55 13.24
N VAL A 5 -16.02 33.88 12.15
CA VAL A 5 -15.66 32.47 12.14
C VAL A 5 -14.25 32.41 12.70
N ASP A 6 -14.10 31.93 13.93
CA ASP A 6 -12.79 31.79 14.57
C ASP A 6 -12.10 30.53 14.01
N VAL A 7 -11.47 30.66 12.84
CA VAL A 7 -10.62 29.60 12.29
C VAL A 7 -9.23 29.83 12.84
N SER A 8 -8.88 29.15 13.95
CA SER A 8 -7.51 29.20 14.44
C SER A 8 -6.59 28.49 13.46
N THR A 9 -5.97 29.25 12.54
CA THR A 9 -4.98 28.77 11.55
C THR A 9 -3.82 28.00 12.20
N ALA A 10 -3.55 28.24 13.49
CA ALA A 10 -2.59 27.48 14.28
C ALA A 10 -2.91 25.98 14.37
N VAL A 11 -4.19 25.60 14.47
CA VAL A 11 -4.61 24.19 14.55
C VAL A 11 -4.20 23.42 13.30
N TYR A 12 -4.33 24.04 12.13
CA TYR A 12 -3.93 23.44 10.85
C TYR A 12 -2.43 23.20 10.78
N TYR A 13 -1.62 24.21 11.13
CA TYR A 13 -0.16 24.11 11.07
C TYR A 13 0.41 23.15 12.12
N ASP A 14 -0.07 23.22 13.36
CA ASP A 14 0.38 22.33 14.43
C ASP A 14 0.03 20.87 14.13
N THR A 15 -1.16 20.63 13.56
CA THR A 15 -1.57 19.29 13.15
C THR A 15 -0.76 18.81 11.96
N ALA A 16 -0.52 19.65 10.95
CA ALA A 16 0.34 19.32 9.82
C ALA A 16 1.74 18.85 10.27
N THR A 17 2.39 19.62 11.17
CA THR A 17 3.70 19.25 11.73
C THR A 17 3.66 17.89 12.43
N ARG A 18 2.63 17.64 13.24
CA ARG A 18 2.46 16.33 13.92
C ARG A 18 2.32 15.18 12.93
N LEU A 19 1.60 15.37 11.82
CA LEU A 19 1.44 14.34 10.80
C LEU A 19 2.75 14.06 10.05
N PHE A 20 3.52 15.11 9.72
CA PHE A 20 4.83 14.93 9.09
C PHE A 20 5.79 14.12 9.96
N ASP A 21 5.89 14.48 11.24
CA ASP A 21 6.76 13.80 12.21
C ASP A 21 6.30 12.36 12.45
N ALA A 22 4.98 12.15 12.59
CA ALA A 22 4.40 10.83 12.80
C ALA A 22 4.63 9.90 11.60
N ALA A 23 4.42 10.38 10.37
CA ALA A 23 4.67 9.59 9.16
C ALA A 23 6.14 9.18 9.03
N ALA A 24 7.07 10.12 9.26
CA ALA A 24 8.50 9.86 9.19
C ALA A 24 8.94 8.85 10.26
N ALA A 25 8.52 9.05 11.52
CA ALA A 25 8.86 8.15 12.62
C ALA A 25 8.26 6.76 12.46
N PHE A 26 7.01 6.68 11.99
CA PHE A 26 6.32 5.42 11.71
C PHE A 26 7.06 4.58 10.68
N PHE A 27 7.36 5.17 9.51
CA PHE A 27 8.08 4.46 8.46
C PHE A 27 9.49 4.07 8.89
N ALA A 28 10.24 5.00 9.51
CA ALA A 28 11.61 4.75 9.95
C ALA A 28 11.70 3.60 10.96
N ALA A 29 10.72 3.47 11.86
CA ALA A 29 10.69 2.37 12.84
C ALA A 29 10.52 1.00 12.16
N VAL A 30 9.72 0.90 11.10
CA VAL A 30 9.57 -0.34 10.32
C VAL A 30 10.81 -0.59 9.45
N ASP A 31 11.30 0.44 8.76
CA ASP A 31 12.45 0.33 7.85
C ASP A 31 13.74 -0.08 8.56
N ALA A 32 13.93 0.35 9.81
CA ALA A 32 15.09 -0.01 10.64
C ALA A 32 15.20 -1.53 10.90
N GLU A 33 14.07 -2.24 10.90
CA GLU A 33 14.02 -3.69 11.14
C GLU A 33 14.10 -4.51 9.83
N TRP A 34 14.06 -3.85 8.67
CA TRP A 34 14.15 -4.50 7.35
C TRP A 34 15.37 -5.42 7.19
N PRO A 35 16.61 -5.03 7.59
CA PRO A 35 17.77 -5.91 7.46
C PRO A 35 17.67 -7.20 8.27
N GLU A 36 16.96 -7.17 9.41
CA GLU A 36 16.72 -8.36 10.23
C GLU A 36 15.62 -9.24 9.63
N LEU A 37 14.55 -8.63 9.12
CA LEU A 37 13.49 -9.36 8.43
C LEU A 37 14.02 -10.07 7.16
N ALA A 38 14.91 -9.44 6.41
CA ALA A 38 15.51 -10.02 5.20
C ALA A 38 16.30 -11.32 5.47
N LYS A 39 16.81 -11.53 6.70
CA LYS A 39 17.49 -12.77 7.09
C LYS A 39 16.55 -13.98 7.16
N ALA A 40 15.24 -13.75 7.15
CA ALA A 40 14.21 -14.79 7.11
C ALA A 40 14.02 -15.44 5.74
N ALA A 41 14.76 -14.99 4.71
CA ALA A 41 14.77 -15.66 3.41
C ALA A 41 15.02 -17.16 3.57
N GLU A 42 14.25 -17.96 2.83
CA GLU A 42 14.36 -19.42 2.83
C GLU A 42 14.13 -20.07 4.21
N MET A 43 13.36 -19.45 5.10
CA MET A 43 13.10 -20.03 6.42
C MET A 43 12.15 -21.24 6.41
N ALA A 44 11.26 -21.35 5.43
CA ALA A 44 10.18 -22.33 5.43
C ALA A 44 10.66 -23.76 5.16
N GLY A 45 11.73 -23.91 4.37
CA GLY A 45 12.18 -25.19 3.85
C GLY A 45 11.79 -25.43 2.40
N SER A 46 12.28 -26.53 1.83
CA SER A 46 12.21 -26.86 0.39
C SER A 46 11.02 -27.75 -0.01
N TYR A 47 10.23 -28.25 0.95
CA TYR A 47 9.13 -29.18 0.71
C TYR A 47 7.81 -28.49 0.31
N ALA A 48 6.91 -29.22 -0.35
CA ALA A 48 5.69 -28.67 -0.95
C ALA A 48 4.76 -27.96 0.05
N GLU A 49 4.56 -28.50 1.26
CA GLU A 49 3.75 -27.83 2.28
C GLU A 49 4.40 -26.56 2.83
N ALA A 50 5.74 -26.49 2.87
CA ALA A 50 6.47 -25.26 3.21
C ALA A 50 6.27 -24.19 2.14
N GLN A 51 6.31 -24.57 0.86
CA GLN A 51 6.03 -23.65 -0.25
C GLN A 51 4.61 -23.07 -0.14
N THR A 52 3.62 -23.90 0.17
CA THR A 52 2.23 -23.41 0.36
C THR A 52 2.12 -22.40 1.49
N TRP A 53 2.77 -22.66 2.64
CA TRP A 53 2.78 -21.70 3.75
C TRP A 53 3.57 -20.45 3.41
N ALA A 54 4.73 -20.60 2.77
CA ALA A 54 5.59 -19.50 2.34
C ALA A 54 4.87 -18.58 1.37
N ASP A 55 4.11 -19.10 0.40
CA ASP A 55 3.33 -18.28 -0.54
C ASP A 55 2.28 -17.42 0.19
N ILE A 56 1.67 -17.95 1.24
CA ILE A 56 0.69 -17.21 2.05
C ILE A 56 1.39 -16.17 2.91
N TYR A 57 2.50 -16.55 3.56
CA TYR A 57 3.31 -15.66 4.38
C TYR A 57 3.89 -14.50 3.56
N ASP A 58 4.50 -14.79 2.41
CA ASP A 58 5.14 -13.82 1.53
C ASP A 58 4.13 -12.81 0.98
N ARG A 59 2.94 -13.29 0.56
CA ARG A 59 1.85 -12.41 0.13
C ARG A 59 1.40 -11.47 1.25
N GLN A 60 1.14 -12.01 2.44
CA GLN A 60 0.69 -11.18 3.57
C GLN A 60 1.78 -10.22 4.04
N ALA A 61 3.05 -10.63 4.04
CA ALA A 61 4.18 -9.77 4.34
C ALA A 61 4.29 -8.62 3.32
N GLN A 62 4.11 -8.91 2.03
CA GLN A 62 4.12 -7.90 0.97
C GLN A 62 2.95 -6.91 1.12
N GLU A 63 1.73 -7.41 1.32
CA GLU A 63 0.54 -6.57 1.53
C GLU A 63 0.68 -5.68 2.78
N THR A 64 1.29 -6.22 3.85
CA THR A 64 1.55 -5.45 5.08
C THR A 64 2.58 -4.35 4.85
N LEU A 65 3.69 -4.64 4.17
CA LEU A 65 4.74 -3.66 3.87
C LEU A 65 4.28 -2.60 2.86
N ASP A 66 3.46 -2.96 1.87
CA ASP A 66 2.80 -2.00 0.98
C ASP A 66 1.88 -1.06 1.77
N LEU A 67 1.07 -1.59 2.69
CA LEU A 67 0.21 -0.77 3.54
C LEU A 67 1.00 0.17 4.47
N VAL A 68 2.18 -0.25 4.96
CA VAL A 68 3.09 0.61 5.74
C VAL A 68 3.50 1.83 4.92
N SER A 69 4.07 1.64 3.72
CA SER A 69 4.50 2.75 2.87
C SER A 69 3.33 3.66 2.49
N ARG A 70 2.17 3.07 2.18
CA ARG A 70 0.97 3.84 1.83
C ARG A 70 0.43 4.67 2.98
N THR A 71 0.39 4.10 4.18
CA THR A 71 -0.06 4.82 5.37
C THR A 71 0.90 5.98 5.66
N ALA A 72 2.22 5.77 5.57
CA ALA A 72 3.20 6.84 5.74
C ALA A 72 3.05 7.96 4.70
N ASN A 73 2.93 7.61 3.40
CA ASN A 73 2.67 8.57 2.34
C ASN A 73 1.35 9.34 2.58
N ALA A 74 0.25 8.63 2.84
CA ALA A 74 -1.07 9.22 3.06
C ALA A 74 -1.04 10.23 4.23
N VAL A 75 -0.48 9.84 5.37
CA VAL A 75 -0.38 10.71 6.56
C VAL A 75 0.50 11.92 6.28
N HIS A 76 1.65 11.74 5.63
CA HIS A 76 2.52 12.86 5.25
C HIS A 76 1.83 13.82 4.28
N ASN A 77 1.21 13.28 3.22
CA ASN A 77 0.46 14.01 2.21
C ASN A 77 -0.71 14.79 2.83
N TYR A 78 -1.39 14.20 3.80
CA TYR A 78 -2.44 14.88 4.55
C TYR A 78 -1.92 16.06 5.34
N GLY A 79 -0.71 15.95 5.93
CA GLY A 79 -0.01 17.09 6.52
C GLY A 79 0.17 18.25 5.55
N THR A 80 0.50 17.97 4.28
CA THR A 80 0.61 19.00 3.24
C THR A 80 -0.73 19.67 2.93
N ILE A 81 -1.82 18.90 2.89
CA ILE A 81 -3.19 19.44 2.70
C ILE A 81 -3.56 20.37 3.85
N LEU A 82 -3.30 19.96 5.10
CA LEU A 82 -3.60 20.79 6.27
C LEU A 82 -2.76 22.07 6.28
N LEU A 83 -1.48 21.98 5.91
CA LEU A 83 -0.60 23.15 5.80
C LEU A 83 -1.12 24.13 4.73
N GLU A 84 -1.54 23.64 3.57
CA GLU A 84 -2.12 24.48 2.52
C GLU A 84 -3.45 25.09 2.97
N SER A 85 -4.33 24.30 3.59
CA SER A 85 -5.63 24.76 4.08
C SER A 85 -5.47 25.87 5.12
N GLY A 86 -4.54 25.69 6.07
CA GLY A 86 -4.20 26.73 7.06
C GLY A 86 -3.68 28.02 6.41
N TYR A 87 -2.92 27.91 5.33
CA TYR A 87 -2.43 29.08 4.58
C TYR A 87 -3.56 29.81 3.83
N GLN A 88 -4.48 29.08 3.20
CA GLN A 88 -5.63 29.67 2.52
C GLN A 88 -6.56 30.39 3.50
N HIS A 89 -6.79 29.82 4.69
CA HIS A 89 -7.53 30.51 5.76
C HIS A 89 -6.82 31.78 6.23
N ALA A 90 -5.50 31.73 6.42
CA ALA A 90 -4.73 32.91 6.81
C ALA A 90 -4.82 34.03 5.75
N LEU A 91 -4.76 33.67 4.46
CA LEU A 91 -4.93 34.62 3.34
C LEU A 91 -6.35 35.20 3.29
N ALA A 92 -7.37 34.37 3.50
CA ALA A 92 -8.76 34.82 3.52
C ALA A 92 -9.00 35.82 4.67
N ASP A 93 -8.50 35.52 5.86
CA ASP A 93 -8.59 36.41 7.03
C ASP A 93 -7.84 37.72 6.80
N HIS A 94 -6.64 37.65 6.21
CA HIS A 94 -5.87 38.83 5.83
C HIS A 94 -6.64 39.69 4.81
N THR A 95 -7.17 39.08 3.75
CA THR A 95 -7.92 39.80 2.71
C THR A 95 -9.23 40.40 3.22
N ALA A 96 -9.85 39.78 4.23
CA ALA A 96 -11.10 40.25 4.84
C ALA A 96 -10.89 41.42 5.82
N ASN A 97 -9.66 41.69 6.26
CA ASN A 97 -9.36 42.72 7.24
C ASN A 97 -9.09 44.10 6.58
N LEU A 98 -9.63 45.17 7.18
CA LEU A 98 -9.58 46.53 6.61
C LEU A 98 -8.19 47.19 6.69
N ASP A 99 -7.37 46.74 7.64
CA ASP A 99 -5.96 47.14 7.79
C ASP A 99 -5.14 45.89 8.12
N PRO A 100 -4.84 45.05 7.12
CA PRO A 100 -4.50 43.65 7.35
C PRO A 100 -3.02 43.42 7.72
N GLY A 101 -2.18 44.46 7.67
CA GLY A 101 -0.74 44.32 7.88
C GLY A 101 -0.05 43.51 6.76
N PRO A 102 1.14 42.93 7.01
CA PRO A 102 1.85 42.15 6.00
C PRO A 102 1.14 40.83 5.67
N GLU A 103 1.25 40.40 4.41
CA GLU A 103 0.65 39.16 3.92
C GLU A 103 1.21 37.93 4.68
N PRO A 104 0.35 36.96 5.06
CA PRO A 104 0.78 35.70 5.64
C PRO A 104 1.83 35.00 4.78
N THR A 105 2.81 34.37 5.42
CA THR A 105 3.82 33.57 4.72
C THR A 105 3.51 32.08 4.93
N LYS A 106 3.43 31.32 3.83
CA LYS A 106 3.20 29.87 3.89
C LYS A 106 4.37 29.18 4.62
N PRO A 107 4.11 28.38 5.67
CA PRO A 107 5.15 27.55 6.28
C PRO A 107 5.77 26.58 5.26
N ALA A 108 7.08 26.36 5.34
CA ALA A 108 7.72 25.38 4.46
C ALA A 108 7.32 23.97 4.87
N ALA A 109 6.75 23.20 3.93
CA ALA A 109 6.54 21.78 4.15
C ALA A 109 7.92 21.07 4.24
N PRO A 110 8.09 20.13 5.20
CA PRO A 110 9.29 19.30 5.22
C PRO A 110 9.35 18.48 3.93
N GLN A 111 10.56 18.17 3.48
CA GLN A 111 10.74 17.29 2.32
C GLN A 111 10.16 15.91 2.64
N ILE A 112 9.43 15.34 1.68
CA ILE A 112 8.88 13.99 1.80
C ILE A 112 10.05 13.01 2.00
N PRO A 113 10.12 12.26 3.12
CA PRO A 113 11.08 11.17 3.24
C PRO A 113 10.76 10.12 2.18
N VAL A 114 11.77 9.56 1.52
CA VAL A 114 11.53 8.49 0.53
C VAL A 114 11.03 7.24 1.25
N PHE A 115 9.71 7.03 1.23
CA PHE A 115 9.06 5.85 1.78
C PHE A 115 9.15 4.69 0.78
N VAL A 116 10.27 3.99 0.78
CA VAL A 116 10.51 2.85 -0.10
C VAL A 116 9.58 1.69 0.26
N CYS A 117 8.82 1.16 -0.70
CA CYS A 117 8.10 -0.10 -0.52
C CYS A 117 9.11 -1.25 -0.47
N ARG A 118 9.21 -1.92 0.68
CA ARG A 118 10.08 -3.09 0.86
C ARG A 118 9.34 -4.34 0.35
N VAL A 119 10.03 -5.11 -0.49
CA VAL A 119 9.51 -6.37 -1.02
C VAL A 119 10.11 -7.52 -0.21
N PRO A 120 9.31 -8.33 0.51
CA PRO A 120 9.83 -9.46 1.30
C PRO A 120 10.62 -10.42 0.41
N LEU A 121 11.70 -10.99 0.95
CA LEU A 121 12.42 -12.06 0.27
C LEU A 121 11.65 -13.37 0.40
N PRO A 122 11.68 -14.25 -0.61
CA PRO A 122 10.92 -15.51 -0.58
C PRO A 122 11.24 -16.34 0.67
N ALA A 123 10.19 -16.74 1.41
CA ALA A 123 10.34 -17.59 2.59
C ALA A 123 10.57 -19.06 2.23
N ALA A 124 10.16 -19.49 1.03
CA ALA A 124 10.37 -20.85 0.54
C ALA A 124 11.84 -21.11 0.19
N GLY A 125 12.32 -22.33 0.44
CA GLY A 125 13.67 -22.76 0.08
C GLY A 125 14.55 -23.03 1.29
N GLY A 126 15.86 -23.11 1.05
CA GLY A 126 16.88 -23.32 2.07
C GLY A 126 17.76 -24.53 1.76
N PRO A 127 18.89 -24.68 2.46
CA PRO A 127 19.92 -25.67 2.12
C PRO A 127 19.53 -27.13 2.41
N GLY A 128 18.27 -27.43 2.77
CA GLY A 128 17.88 -28.79 3.16
C GLY A 128 18.30 -29.20 4.58
N ASN A 129 18.98 -28.31 5.30
CA ASN A 129 19.74 -28.64 6.51
C ASN A 129 19.10 -28.15 7.82
N GLY A 130 17.79 -27.85 7.85
CA GLY A 130 17.10 -27.29 9.03
C GLY A 130 17.15 -28.15 10.31
N LEU A 131 17.70 -29.36 10.21
CA LEU A 131 17.95 -30.28 11.32
C LEU A 131 19.38 -30.14 11.89
N SER A 132 20.11 -29.09 11.51
CA SER A 132 21.52 -28.82 11.89
C SER A 132 21.73 -28.22 13.28
N GLY A 133 20.66 -27.96 14.04
CA GLY A 133 20.77 -27.59 15.46
C GLY A 133 21.33 -28.71 16.35
N ASP A 134 21.31 -28.50 17.66
CA ASP A 134 21.77 -29.38 18.77
C ASP A 134 21.09 -30.78 18.85
N GLN A 135 20.44 -31.21 17.77
CA GLN A 135 19.87 -32.52 17.61
C GLN A 135 20.98 -33.53 17.32
N SER A 136 20.98 -34.62 18.08
CA SER A 136 22.03 -35.64 18.05
C SER A 136 22.34 -36.14 16.63
N SER A 137 23.60 -36.54 16.38
CA SER A 137 24.04 -37.12 15.10
C SER A 137 23.13 -38.25 14.61
N LEU A 138 22.52 -38.99 15.54
CA LEU A 138 21.55 -40.07 15.30
C LEU A 138 20.35 -39.62 14.45
N VAL A 139 19.87 -38.39 14.68
CA VAL A 139 18.72 -37.83 13.96
C VAL A 139 19.14 -37.55 12.53
N ARG A 140 20.27 -36.88 12.31
CA ARG A 140 20.78 -36.56 10.96
C ARG A 140 21.00 -37.81 10.10
N ASP A 141 21.59 -38.85 10.68
CA ASP A 141 21.90 -40.09 9.96
C ASP A 141 20.62 -40.88 9.61
N ALA A 142 19.63 -40.93 10.51
CA ALA A 142 18.37 -41.61 10.26
C ALA A 142 17.45 -40.84 9.30
N LEU A 143 17.57 -39.51 9.25
CA LEU A 143 16.89 -38.68 8.28
C LEU A 143 17.48 -38.84 6.87
N GLY A 144 18.81 -38.98 6.75
CA GLY A 144 19.45 -39.38 5.49
C GLY A 144 19.03 -40.76 4.99
N LEU A 145 18.58 -41.66 5.89
CA LEU A 145 17.99 -42.95 5.52
C LEU A 145 16.54 -42.80 5.05
N ALA A 146 15.75 -41.90 5.63
CA ALA A 146 14.39 -41.61 5.20
C ALA A 146 14.35 -41.02 3.77
N ASP A 147 15.32 -40.18 3.40
CA ASP A 147 15.45 -39.67 2.03
C ASP A 147 15.74 -40.79 1.02
N LYS A 148 16.59 -41.77 1.39
CA LYS A 148 16.88 -42.96 0.57
C LYS A 148 15.67 -43.88 0.34
N ILE A 149 14.63 -43.78 1.16
CA ILE A 149 13.35 -44.52 0.97
C ILE A 149 12.24 -43.62 0.42
N GLY A 150 12.59 -42.44 -0.11
CA GLY A 150 11.67 -41.52 -0.78
C GLY A 150 10.76 -40.73 0.15
N ILE A 151 11.15 -40.55 1.43
CA ILE A 151 10.40 -39.75 2.39
C ILE A 151 11.07 -38.38 2.53
N THR A 152 10.45 -37.34 1.97
CA THR A 152 10.88 -35.95 2.16
C THR A 152 10.58 -35.49 3.59
N ILE A 153 11.61 -35.12 4.32
CA ILE A 153 11.50 -34.59 5.68
C ILE A 153 11.42 -33.07 5.65
N PRO A 154 10.47 -32.45 6.38
CA PRO A 154 10.44 -31.02 6.56
C PRO A 154 11.75 -30.43 7.13
N ASP A 155 12.33 -29.48 6.40
CA ASP A 155 13.70 -28.97 6.56
C ASP A 155 13.76 -27.47 6.91
N GLY A 156 12.65 -26.86 7.33
CA GLY A 156 12.59 -25.43 7.67
C GLY A 156 13.56 -25.01 8.78
N ASP A 157 14.05 -23.78 8.72
CA ASP A 157 14.99 -23.22 9.70
C ASP A 157 14.22 -22.60 10.87
N ALA A 158 14.17 -23.33 11.99
CA ALA A 158 13.46 -22.90 13.19
C ALA A 158 14.02 -21.59 13.77
N THR A 159 15.33 -21.37 13.67
CA THR A 159 15.98 -20.16 14.19
C THR A 159 15.58 -18.95 13.37
N LYS A 160 15.65 -19.04 12.03
CA LYS A 160 15.15 -17.98 11.15
C LYS A 160 13.68 -17.67 11.39
N MET A 161 12.84 -18.70 11.56
CA MET A 161 11.42 -18.51 11.90
C MET A 161 11.25 -17.77 13.23
N SER A 162 11.96 -18.16 14.28
CA SER A 162 11.89 -17.46 15.58
C SER A 162 12.35 -16.00 15.48
N ASN A 163 13.41 -15.75 14.73
CA ASN A 163 13.92 -14.41 14.51
C ASN A 163 12.92 -13.57 13.73
N ALA A 164 12.33 -14.09 12.65
CA ALA A 164 11.30 -13.42 11.87
C ALA A 164 10.06 -13.07 12.72
N ALA A 165 9.58 -14.01 13.54
CA ALA A 165 8.49 -13.74 14.46
C ALA A 165 8.81 -12.62 15.44
N ALA A 166 10.01 -12.63 16.03
CA ALA A 166 10.45 -11.59 16.94
C ALA A 166 10.62 -10.23 16.26
N VAL A 167 11.07 -10.19 14.99
CA VAL A 167 11.17 -8.96 14.19
C VAL A 167 9.79 -8.33 14.00
N TRP A 168 8.79 -9.10 13.57
CA TRP A 168 7.43 -8.61 13.38
C TRP A 168 6.82 -8.03 14.66
N GLU A 169 7.06 -8.67 15.81
CA GLU A 169 6.61 -8.13 17.10
C GLU A 169 7.34 -6.86 17.51
N ARG A 170 8.66 -6.79 17.28
CA ARG A 170 9.42 -5.57 17.56
C ARG A 170 8.93 -4.41 16.71
N MET A 171 8.65 -4.64 15.42
CA MET A 171 8.04 -3.63 14.54
C MET A 171 6.68 -3.19 15.11
N ALA A 172 5.79 -4.13 15.44
CA ALA A 172 4.46 -3.82 15.98
C ALA A 172 4.51 -3.07 17.31
N ALA A 173 5.49 -3.39 18.17
CA ALA A 173 5.67 -2.78 19.49
C ALA A 173 6.50 -1.49 19.47
N ALA A 174 7.11 -1.12 18.34
CA ALA A 174 7.89 0.09 18.24
C ALA A 174 7.00 1.31 18.56
N GLY A 175 7.47 2.22 19.41
CA GLY A 175 6.64 3.31 19.94
C GLY A 175 5.98 4.17 18.85
N ALA A 176 6.69 4.43 17.75
CA ALA A 176 6.14 5.17 16.60
C ALA A 176 5.08 4.38 15.82
N VAL A 177 5.15 3.05 15.82
CA VAL A 177 4.18 2.16 15.17
C VAL A 177 2.94 2.00 16.05
N ALA A 178 3.12 1.58 17.31
CA ALA A 178 2.02 1.41 18.26
C ALA A 178 1.31 2.73 18.60
N GLY A 179 2.03 3.85 18.58
CA GLY A 179 1.50 5.17 18.92
C GLY A 179 0.77 5.89 17.78
N LEU A 180 0.94 5.48 16.52
CA LEU A 180 0.42 6.22 15.37
C LEU A 180 -1.11 6.40 15.41
N VAL A 181 -1.85 5.35 15.81
CA VAL A 181 -3.31 5.41 15.95
C VAL A 181 -3.72 6.54 16.89
N GLY A 182 -3.11 6.61 18.08
CA GLY A 182 -3.42 7.64 19.07
C GLY A 182 -3.05 9.05 18.57
N THR A 183 -1.95 9.19 17.85
CA THR A 183 -1.56 10.46 17.23
C THR A 183 -2.58 10.93 16.19
N LEU A 184 -3.06 10.04 15.33
CA LEU A 184 -4.04 10.36 14.28
C LEU A 184 -5.42 10.68 14.87
N GLU A 185 -5.86 9.95 15.90
CA GLU A 185 -7.09 10.30 16.61
C GLU A 185 -7.00 11.64 17.33
N ALA A 186 -5.85 11.97 17.92
CA ALA A 186 -5.63 13.26 18.55
C ALA A 186 -5.60 14.39 17.52
N ALA A 187 -5.04 14.13 16.33
CA ALA A 187 -5.08 15.06 15.20
C ALA A 187 -6.52 15.31 14.72
N ALA A 188 -7.36 14.28 14.62
CA ALA A 188 -8.77 14.43 14.26
C ALA A 188 -9.53 15.31 15.27
N ARG A 189 -9.38 15.00 16.57
CA ARG A 189 -10.01 15.77 17.67
C ARG A 189 -9.57 17.23 17.75
N ALA A 190 -8.41 17.58 17.18
CA ALA A 190 -7.96 18.97 17.14
C ALA A 190 -8.90 19.88 16.33
N PHE A 191 -9.72 19.30 15.45
CA PHE A 191 -10.69 20.02 14.62
C PHE A 191 -12.13 19.99 15.16
N ASP A 192 -12.37 19.40 16.33
CA ASP A 192 -13.73 19.28 16.92
C ASP A 192 -14.43 20.65 17.09
N ASP A 193 -13.66 21.70 17.41
CA ASP A 193 -14.14 23.07 17.61
C ASP A 193 -14.00 23.97 16.35
N VAL A 194 -13.47 23.44 15.24
CA VAL A 194 -13.26 24.20 14.00
C VAL A 194 -14.54 24.16 13.16
N THR A 195 -15.18 25.31 12.94
CA THR A 195 -16.48 25.39 12.25
C THR A 195 -16.38 25.45 10.72
N ALA A 196 -15.19 25.24 10.15
CA ALA A 196 -14.98 25.28 8.70
C ALA A 196 -15.62 24.05 8.03
N ALA A 197 -16.14 24.19 6.81
CA ALA A 197 -16.91 23.15 6.15
C ALA A 197 -16.09 21.87 5.87
N GLU A 198 -14.78 22.01 5.75
CA GLU A 198 -13.85 20.91 5.50
C GLU A 198 -13.47 20.10 6.74
N SER A 199 -13.79 20.58 7.95
CA SER A 199 -13.48 19.90 9.23
C SER A 199 -14.04 18.48 9.30
N ALA A 200 -15.23 18.24 8.75
CA ALA A 200 -15.85 16.92 8.71
C ALA A 200 -15.06 15.92 7.85
N PHE A 201 -14.51 16.36 6.72
CA PHE A 201 -13.64 15.53 5.88
C PHE A 201 -12.30 15.26 6.57
N ILE A 202 -11.77 16.24 7.33
CA ILE A 202 -10.55 16.08 8.12
C ILE A 202 -10.70 14.99 9.18
N ASP A 203 -11.81 14.98 9.93
CA ASP A 203 -12.07 13.92 10.91
C ASP A 203 -12.18 12.54 10.25
N GLU A 204 -12.97 12.43 9.16
CA GLU A 204 -13.16 11.17 8.43
C GLU A 204 -11.83 10.59 7.93
N ASP A 205 -11.00 11.42 7.29
CA ASP A 205 -9.76 11.01 6.65
C ASP A 205 -8.70 10.59 7.67
N LEU A 206 -8.56 11.35 8.77
CA LEU A 206 -7.62 11.03 9.84
C LEU A 206 -8.03 9.75 10.59
N ARG A 207 -9.34 9.50 10.77
CA ARG A 207 -9.83 8.23 11.34
C ARG A 207 -9.64 7.06 10.38
N ALA A 208 -9.79 7.26 9.07
CA ALA A 208 -9.48 6.24 8.07
C ALA A 208 -7.98 5.86 8.10
N ALA A 209 -7.09 6.85 8.22
CA ALA A 209 -5.66 6.62 8.40
C ALA A 209 -5.35 5.89 9.73
N ALA A 210 -6.03 6.25 10.82
CA ALA A 210 -5.89 5.57 12.11
C ALA A 210 -6.30 4.09 12.03
N ALA A 211 -7.39 3.78 11.32
CA ALA A 211 -7.83 2.41 11.08
C ALA A 211 -6.81 1.61 10.24
N ALA A 212 -6.21 2.22 9.22
CA ALA A 212 -5.15 1.59 8.43
C ALA A 212 -3.89 1.30 9.27
N ALA A 213 -3.48 2.24 10.14
CA ALA A 213 -2.37 2.03 11.06
C ALA A 213 -2.63 0.87 12.04
N ALA A 214 -3.85 0.76 12.58
CA ALA A 214 -4.25 -0.37 13.41
C ALA A 214 -4.21 -1.71 12.66
N ALA A 215 -4.63 -1.72 11.39
CA ALA A 215 -4.58 -2.90 10.54
C ALA A 215 -3.14 -3.37 10.26
N VAL A 216 -2.20 -2.44 10.09
CA VAL A 216 -0.76 -2.76 9.99
C VAL A 216 -0.28 -3.50 11.25
N VAL A 217 -0.55 -2.96 12.44
CA VAL A 217 -0.13 -3.59 13.71
C VAL A 217 -0.71 -4.99 13.84
N ALA A 218 -2.01 -5.16 13.55
CA ALA A 218 -2.67 -6.46 13.59
C ALA A 218 -2.02 -7.46 12.61
N ALA A 219 -1.73 -7.03 11.37
CA ALA A 219 -1.12 -7.89 10.36
C ALA A 219 0.32 -8.31 10.73
N MET A 220 1.11 -7.42 11.32
CA MET A 220 2.44 -7.75 11.84
C MET A 220 2.35 -8.84 12.94
N LEU A 221 1.41 -8.70 13.88
CA LEU A 221 1.20 -9.69 14.94
C LEU A 221 0.68 -11.04 14.40
N GLU A 222 -0.18 -11.01 13.37
CA GLU A 222 -0.63 -12.23 12.67
C GLU A 222 0.53 -12.94 11.95
N LEU A 223 1.44 -12.20 11.32
CA LEU A 223 2.64 -12.75 10.69
C LEU A 223 3.55 -13.37 11.75
N ALA A 224 3.78 -12.69 12.88
CA ALA A 224 4.53 -13.25 14.01
C ALA A 224 3.92 -14.56 14.54
N ALA A 225 2.61 -14.57 14.76
CA ALA A 225 1.89 -15.75 15.21
C ALA A 225 1.97 -16.91 14.20
N SER A 226 1.82 -16.63 12.89
CA SER A 226 1.94 -17.62 11.81
C SER A 226 3.29 -18.33 11.86
N THR A 227 4.36 -17.54 12.01
CA THR A 227 5.72 -18.04 12.00
C THR A 227 6.03 -18.86 13.24
N ARG A 228 5.52 -18.44 14.42
CA ARG A 228 5.65 -19.25 15.64
C ARG A 228 4.89 -20.55 15.58
N GLU A 229 3.66 -20.52 15.09
CA GLU A 229 2.87 -21.72 14.92
C GLU A 229 3.55 -22.68 13.94
N HIS A 230 4.10 -22.16 12.83
CA HIS A 230 4.85 -22.99 11.92
C HIS A 230 6.08 -23.63 12.56
N ARG A 231 6.85 -22.84 13.31
CA ARG A 231 8.00 -23.36 14.06
C ARG A 231 7.57 -24.43 15.07
N ALA A 232 6.54 -24.19 15.86
CA ALA A 232 6.06 -25.13 16.87
C ALA A 232 5.61 -26.44 16.24
N ASP A 233 4.90 -26.37 15.10
CA ASP A 233 4.52 -27.55 14.33
C ASP A 233 5.77 -28.33 13.84
N LEU A 234 6.83 -27.64 13.40
CA LEU A 234 8.09 -28.26 12.97
C LEU A 234 8.85 -28.88 14.15
N ASP A 235 8.94 -28.19 15.28
CA ASP A 235 9.60 -28.69 16.49
C ASP A 235 8.87 -29.93 17.02
N GLY A 236 7.53 -29.92 17.03
CA GLY A 236 6.71 -31.08 17.40
C GLY A 236 6.90 -32.29 16.49
N LEU A 237 7.01 -32.07 15.17
CA LEU A 237 7.36 -33.14 14.24
C LEU A 237 8.75 -33.72 14.56
N ARG A 238 9.75 -32.86 14.78
CA ARG A 238 11.12 -33.28 15.08
C ARG A 238 11.18 -34.11 16.35
N THR A 239 10.48 -33.70 17.41
CA THR A 239 10.38 -34.48 18.66
C THR A 239 9.77 -35.86 18.41
N GLN A 240 8.67 -35.96 17.67
CA GLN A 240 8.06 -37.27 17.36
C GLN A 240 9.00 -38.16 16.53
N LEU A 241 9.74 -37.58 15.58
CA LEU A 241 10.75 -38.32 14.81
C LEU A 241 11.87 -38.85 15.71
N VAL A 242 12.36 -38.03 16.65
CA VAL A 242 13.35 -38.45 17.66
C VAL A 242 12.81 -39.58 18.53
N ASP A 243 11.58 -39.45 19.04
CA ASP A 243 10.98 -40.46 19.90
C ASP A 243 10.83 -41.82 19.20
N HIS A 244 10.42 -41.81 17.93
CA HIS A 244 10.38 -43.03 17.11
C HIS A 244 11.77 -43.66 16.96
N LEU A 245 12.79 -42.83 16.70
CA LEU A 245 14.17 -43.30 16.56
C LEU A 245 14.70 -43.92 17.86
N THR A 246 14.50 -43.26 18.99
CA THR A 246 14.91 -43.76 20.30
C THR A 246 14.17 -45.05 20.67
N SER A 247 12.86 -45.14 20.39
CA SER A 247 12.08 -46.36 20.64
C SER A 247 12.59 -47.55 19.82
N ILE A 248 12.96 -47.32 18.55
CA ILE A 248 13.49 -48.39 17.69
C ILE A 248 14.88 -48.82 18.18
N ALA A 249 15.75 -47.87 18.51
CA ALA A 249 17.07 -48.17 19.08
C ALA A 249 16.95 -49.05 20.34
N ASN A 250 16.02 -48.70 21.24
CA ASN A 250 15.76 -49.49 22.46
C ASN A 250 15.22 -50.90 22.15
N ALA A 251 14.31 -51.04 21.18
CA ALA A 251 13.77 -52.34 20.79
C ALA A 251 14.85 -53.27 20.20
N LEU A 252 15.76 -52.74 19.38
CA LEU A 252 16.89 -53.48 18.82
C LEU A 252 17.89 -53.91 19.89
N MET A 253 18.20 -53.02 20.84
CA MET A 253 19.05 -53.37 21.98
C MET A 253 18.44 -54.50 22.82
N ALA A 254 17.11 -54.50 23.02
CA ALA A 254 16.42 -55.57 23.74
C ALA A 254 16.44 -56.90 22.98
N GLU A 255 16.21 -56.91 21.65
CA GLU A 255 16.30 -58.13 20.83
C GLU A 255 17.72 -58.74 20.83
N LEU A 256 18.76 -57.89 20.83
CA LEU A 256 20.16 -58.34 20.92
C LEU A 256 20.54 -58.84 22.32
N ALA A 257 19.99 -58.24 23.39
CA ALA A 257 20.25 -58.65 24.76
C ALA A 257 19.68 -60.03 25.11
N ILE A 258 18.59 -60.45 24.46
CA ILE A 258 17.98 -61.79 24.64
C ILE A 258 18.83 -62.89 23.96
N ASN A 259 19.54 -62.55 22.88
CA ASN A 259 20.38 -63.48 22.11
C ASN A 259 21.84 -63.50 22.59
N ALA A 260 22.06 -63.65 23.91
CA ALA A 260 23.38 -63.62 24.56
C ALA A 260 24.35 -64.76 24.14
N ALA A 261 24.79 -64.76 22.87
CA ALA A 261 25.82 -65.65 22.34
C ALA A 261 26.77 -64.98 21.32
N VAL A 262 26.71 -63.67 21.10
CA VAL A 262 27.75 -62.96 20.31
C VAL A 262 28.20 -61.70 21.04
N SER A 263 29.41 -61.78 21.59
CA SER A 263 30.16 -60.71 22.22
C SER A 263 30.63 -59.66 21.20
N VAL A 264 29.81 -58.65 20.90
CA VAL A 264 30.29 -57.34 20.40
C VAL A 264 29.33 -56.25 20.92
N ALA A 265 29.48 -55.87 22.18
CA ALA A 265 28.72 -54.78 22.78
C ALA A 265 29.64 -53.58 23.02
N SER A 266 29.81 -52.71 22.01
CA SER A 266 30.13 -51.27 22.19
C SER A 266 30.24 -50.41 20.91
N SER A 267 29.76 -50.80 19.72
CA SER A 267 29.93 -49.96 18.50
C SER A 267 28.65 -49.47 17.80
N TRP A 268 27.45 -49.74 18.31
CA TRP A 268 26.20 -49.52 17.55
C TRP A 268 25.44 -48.23 17.88
N VAL A 269 26.07 -47.27 18.56
CA VAL A 269 25.48 -45.92 18.76
C VAL A 269 26.09 -44.88 17.82
N THR A 270 26.94 -45.30 16.88
CA THR A 270 27.43 -44.45 15.79
C THR A 270 26.70 -44.82 14.50
N PHE A 271 25.58 -44.13 14.25
CA PHE A 271 24.93 -44.13 12.93
C PHE A 271 25.75 -43.39 11.84
N GLY A 272 27.00 -43.03 12.12
CA GLY A 272 27.99 -42.70 11.10
C GLY A 272 28.80 -43.94 10.73
N VAL A 273 28.77 -44.29 9.44
CA VAL A 273 29.50 -45.39 8.77
C VAL A 273 30.77 -45.82 9.53
N SER A 274 30.70 -46.94 10.26
CA SER A 274 31.84 -47.82 10.48
C SER A 274 31.36 -49.25 10.75
N ILE A 275 32.06 -50.19 10.12
CA ILE A 275 31.67 -51.56 9.78
C ILE A 275 31.75 -52.50 10.99
N ALA A 276 30.73 -53.36 11.22
CA ALA A 276 30.87 -54.77 11.67
C ALA A 276 29.54 -55.46 12.13
N ALA A 277 28.44 -55.40 11.37
CA ALA A 277 27.43 -56.47 11.30
C ALA A 277 26.52 -56.23 10.09
N GLY A 278 26.00 -57.30 9.51
CA GLY A 278 25.57 -57.39 8.12
C GLY A 278 24.52 -56.38 7.63
N ILE A 279 24.59 -56.15 6.32
CA ILE A 279 23.69 -55.38 5.44
C ILE A 279 22.19 -55.65 5.73
N ALA A 280 21.84 -56.84 6.22
CA ALA A 280 20.47 -57.24 6.57
C ALA A 280 19.90 -56.49 7.79
N ALA A 281 20.70 -56.15 8.80
CA ALA A 281 20.23 -55.44 9.99
C ALA A 281 19.81 -54.01 9.65
N ALA A 282 20.64 -53.28 8.87
CA ALA A 282 20.31 -51.93 8.42
C ALA A 282 19.04 -51.88 7.56
N ALA A 283 18.81 -52.86 6.69
CA ALA A 283 17.60 -52.96 5.87
C ALA A 283 16.34 -53.31 6.69
N ALA A 284 16.45 -54.20 7.69
CA ALA A 284 15.36 -54.53 8.59
C ALA A 284 14.98 -53.35 9.50
N ILE A 285 15.97 -52.58 9.93
CA ILE A 285 15.78 -51.33 10.69
C ILE A 285 15.11 -50.28 9.81
N ALA A 286 15.59 -50.07 8.58
CA ALA A 286 14.97 -49.16 7.61
C ALA A 286 13.50 -49.53 7.33
N ALA A 287 13.20 -50.83 7.18
CA ALA A 287 11.85 -51.33 6.94
C ALA A 287 10.91 -51.17 8.15
N ARG A 288 11.39 -51.40 9.38
CA ARG A 288 10.63 -51.12 10.62
C ARG A 288 10.41 -49.63 10.85
N TYR A 289 11.36 -48.78 10.42
CA TYR A 289 11.35 -47.33 10.60
C TYR A 289 10.43 -46.60 9.60
N ALA A 290 10.34 -47.07 8.34
CA ALA A 290 9.64 -46.38 7.27
C ALA A 290 8.15 -46.08 7.53
N ARG A 291 7.42 -47.00 8.17
CA ARG A 291 5.97 -46.85 8.40
C ARG A 291 5.61 -45.79 9.45
N PRO A 292 6.15 -45.82 10.69
CA PRO A 292 5.85 -44.81 11.70
C PRO A 292 6.19 -43.39 11.26
N ILE A 293 7.36 -43.16 10.68
CA ILE A 293 7.76 -41.84 10.16
C ILE A 293 6.76 -41.34 9.13
N ARG A 294 6.41 -42.20 8.16
CA ARG A 294 5.51 -41.83 7.06
C ARG A 294 4.16 -41.40 7.62
N ALA A 295 3.62 -42.18 8.55
CA ALA A 295 2.37 -41.85 9.22
C ALA A 295 2.46 -40.51 9.98
N THR A 296 3.55 -40.26 10.69
CA THR A 296 3.78 -39.02 11.43
C THR A 296 3.90 -37.80 10.50
N ILE A 297 4.64 -37.92 9.39
CA ILE A 297 4.76 -36.85 8.39
C ILE A 297 3.42 -36.62 7.68
N GLU A 298 2.68 -37.68 7.31
CA GLU A 298 1.36 -37.56 6.68
C GLU A 298 0.32 -36.92 7.61
N ALA A 299 0.31 -37.29 8.90
CA ALA A 299 -0.53 -36.68 9.90
C ALA A 299 -0.20 -35.19 10.08
N TRP A 300 1.09 -34.87 10.16
CA TRP A 300 1.57 -33.49 10.23
C TRP A 300 1.14 -32.67 9.01
N ARG A 301 1.33 -33.20 7.79
CA ARG A 301 0.90 -32.56 6.54
C ARG A 301 -0.61 -32.31 6.51
N THR A 302 -1.40 -33.27 6.98
CA THR A 302 -2.86 -33.16 7.02
C THR A 302 -3.31 -32.06 7.98
N ALA A 303 -2.74 -32.02 9.19
CA ALA A 303 -3.02 -30.96 10.17
C ALA A 303 -2.66 -29.57 9.64
N ARG A 304 -1.54 -29.45 8.91
CA ARG A 304 -1.08 -28.20 8.31
C ARG A 304 -2.03 -27.68 7.22
N ARG A 305 -2.51 -28.55 6.33
CA ARG A 305 -3.45 -28.16 5.27
C ARG A 305 -4.76 -27.61 5.83
N ALA A 306 -5.24 -28.13 6.96
CA ALA A 306 -6.43 -27.60 7.62
C ALA A 306 -6.20 -26.17 8.15
N LYS A 307 -5.04 -25.89 8.74
CA LYS A 307 -4.68 -24.56 9.27
C LYS A 307 -4.54 -23.49 8.18
N ASN A 308 -4.08 -23.86 6.98
CA ASN A 308 -3.86 -22.93 5.86
C ASN A 308 -5.16 -22.41 5.19
N THR A 309 -6.36 -22.80 5.64
CA THR A 309 -7.64 -22.47 4.97
C THR A 309 -8.42 -21.29 5.57
N ALA A 310 -7.89 -20.57 6.56
CA ALA A 310 -8.59 -19.45 7.17
C ALA A 310 -7.66 -18.26 7.46
N ARG A 311 -7.57 -17.29 6.53
CA ARG A 311 -7.12 -15.92 6.85
C ARG A 311 -8.03 -14.89 6.18
N ALA A 312 -8.83 -14.22 7.01
CA ALA A 312 -9.75 -13.15 6.63
C ALA A 312 -9.06 -11.78 6.42
N SER A 313 -7.76 -11.66 6.74
CA SER A 313 -7.04 -10.39 6.78
C SER A 313 -6.68 -9.82 5.39
N ALA A 314 -6.54 -10.63 4.34
CA ALA A 314 -6.17 -10.15 3.00
C ALA A 314 -7.18 -9.13 2.42
N ASN A 315 -8.49 -9.40 2.53
CA ASN A 315 -9.53 -8.47 2.08
C ASN A 315 -9.53 -7.16 2.89
N THR A 316 -9.20 -7.26 4.18
CA THR A 316 -9.16 -6.10 5.08
C THR A 316 -7.99 -5.18 4.74
N LEU A 317 -6.79 -5.75 4.53
CA LEU A 317 -5.60 -4.99 4.10
C LEU A 317 -5.80 -4.32 2.74
N ALA A 318 -6.39 -5.01 1.78
CA ALA A 318 -6.66 -4.46 0.45
C ALA A 318 -7.62 -3.25 0.50
N ASN A 319 -8.63 -3.30 1.37
CA ASN A 319 -9.58 -2.20 1.57
C ASN A 319 -8.87 -0.98 2.18
N HIS A 320 -8.06 -1.17 3.22
CA HIS A 320 -7.27 -0.08 3.79
C HIS A 320 -6.25 0.49 2.79
N ALA A 321 -5.60 -0.36 1.98
CA ALA A 321 -4.69 0.10 0.93
C ALA A 321 -5.40 0.90 -0.17
N LYS A 322 -6.67 0.60 -0.47
CA LYS A 322 -7.49 1.41 -1.38
C LYS A 322 -7.80 2.77 -0.77
N GLU A 323 -8.15 2.82 0.50
CA GLU A 323 -8.45 4.08 1.18
C GLU A 323 -7.20 4.95 1.36
N MET A 324 -6.06 4.34 1.70
CA MET A 324 -4.80 5.08 1.78
C MET A 324 -4.38 5.62 0.41
N ARG A 325 -4.61 4.88 -0.68
CA ARG A 325 -4.42 5.44 -2.05
C ARG A 325 -5.28 6.66 -2.31
N ARG A 326 -6.55 6.64 -1.89
CA ARG A 326 -7.42 7.80 -1.98
C ARG A 326 -6.79 9.01 -1.26
N LEU A 327 -6.28 8.83 -0.03
CA LEU A 327 -5.62 9.89 0.74
C LEU A 327 -4.25 10.32 0.17
N GLU A 328 -3.46 9.37 -0.35
CA GLU A 328 -2.19 9.65 -1.06
C GLU A 328 -2.46 10.57 -2.25
N GLU A 329 -3.53 10.29 -3.01
CA GLU A 329 -3.98 11.09 -4.15
C GLU A 329 -4.50 12.47 -3.73
N LEU A 330 -5.14 12.60 -2.56
CA LEU A 330 -5.61 13.90 -2.06
C LEU A 330 -4.46 14.88 -1.77
N GLY A 331 -3.33 14.41 -1.23
CA GLY A 331 -2.14 15.27 -1.03
C GLY A 331 -1.14 15.20 -2.18
N GLY A 332 -1.56 14.66 -3.33
CA GLY A 332 -0.82 14.63 -4.59
C GLY A 332 -0.47 16.01 -5.16
N SER A 333 -1.05 17.09 -4.63
CA SER A 333 -0.62 18.48 -4.87
C SER A 333 0.71 18.82 -4.16
N ALA A 334 1.78 18.07 -4.48
CA ALA A 334 3.19 18.50 -4.53
C ALA A 334 4.14 17.31 -4.82
N LYS A 335 3.83 16.42 -5.77
CA LYS A 335 4.94 15.78 -6.51
C LYS A 335 5.54 16.85 -7.41
N THR A 336 6.64 17.47 -6.96
CA THR A 336 7.61 18.00 -7.92
C THR A 336 8.00 16.81 -8.81
N PRO A 337 7.66 16.80 -10.11
CA PRO A 337 8.13 15.75 -10.97
C PRO A 337 9.64 15.87 -10.99
N THR A 338 10.34 14.74 -10.85
CA THR A 338 11.67 14.60 -11.42
C THR A 338 11.65 15.27 -12.80
N PRO A 339 12.50 16.27 -13.07
CA PRO A 339 12.45 17.02 -14.32
C PRO A 339 12.73 16.06 -15.47
N THR A 340 11.67 15.50 -16.04
CA THR A 340 11.67 15.04 -17.41
C THR A 340 11.72 16.34 -18.19
N ALA A 341 12.89 16.67 -18.74
CA ALA A 341 13.18 17.96 -19.36
C ALA A 341 11.98 18.49 -20.17
N ALA A 342 11.20 19.39 -19.57
CA ALA A 342 10.10 20.06 -20.23
C ALA A 342 10.73 20.93 -21.31
N ARG A 343 10.38 20.67 -22.57
CA ARG A 343 10.65 21.65 -23.62
C ARG A 343 9.90 22.92 -23.22
N PRO A 344 10.56 24.09 -23.16
CA PRO A 344 9.89 25.33 -22.84
C PRO A 344 8.79 25.61 -23.88
N LEU A 345 7.70 26.23 -23.46
CA LEU A 345 6.66 26.70 -24.36
C LEU A 345 7.28 27.65 -25.39
N THR A 346 7.04 27.36 -26.66
CA THR A 346 7.39 28.24 -27.77
C THR A 346 6.34 29.35 -27.90
N GLU A 347 6.65 30.41 -28.64
CA GLU A 347 5.65 31.45 -28.94
C GLU A 347 4.44 30.90 -29.72
N ALA A 348 4.64 29.86 -30.55
CA ALA A 348 3.54 29.17 -31.20
C ALA A 348 2.61 28.46 -30.20
N ASP A 349 3.16 27.88 -29.13
CA ASP A 349 2.36 27.24 -28.07
C ASP A 349 1.53 28.27 -27.31
N LYS A 350 2.12 29.42 -26.95
CA LYS A 350 1.41 30.51 -26.28
C LYS A 350 0.30 31.09 -27.15
N ASN A 351 0.56 31.26 -28.46
CA ASN A 351 -0.45 31.71 -29.40
C ASN A 351 -1.61 30.71 -29.52
N ALA A 352 -1.33 29.41 -29.56
CA ALA A 352 -2.38 28.39 -29.60
C ALA A 352 -3.26 28.42 -28.33
N LEU A 353 -2.66 28.60 -27.15
CA LEU A 353 -3.38 28.75 -25.87
C LEU A 353 -4.23 30.04 -25.86
N ALA A 354 -3.67 31.18 -26.26
CA ALA A 354 -4.37 32.46 -26.29
C ALA A 354 -5.52 32.45 -27.31
N ASP A 355 -5.30 31.88 -28.49
CA ASP A 355 -6.33 31.73 -29.52
C ASP A 355 -7.49 30.85 -29.04
N TYR A 356 -7.20 29.81 -28.25
CA TYR A 356 -8.22 28.97 -27.65
C TYR A 356 -9.01 29.71 -26.58
N SER A 357 -8.38 30.39 -25.62
CA SER A 357 -9.14 31.16 -24.61
C SER A 357 -10.01 32.25 -25.24
N ALA A 358 -9.56 32.87 -26.35
CA ALA A 358 -10.34 33.88 -27.06
C ALA A 358 -11.48 33.32 -27.94
N TYR A 359 -11.27 32.20 -28.63
CA TYR A 359 -12.19 31.71 -29.68
C TYR A 359 -12.56 30.23 -29.58
N GLY A 360 -12.23 29.57 -28.47
CA GLY A 360 -12.33 28.13 -28.25
C GLY A 360 -13.77 27.60 -28.33
N SER A 361 -14.77 28.43 -28.04
CA SER A 361 -16.18 28.06 -28.19
C SER A 361 -16.54 27.64 -29.63
N ARG A 362 -15.99 28.30 -30.65
CA ARG A 362 -16.23 27.94 -32.06
C ARG A 362 -15.56 26.61 -32.43
N LEU A 363 -14.34 26.39 -31.92
CA LEU A 363 -13.61 25.15 -32.15
C LEU A 363 -14.30 23.97 -31.45
N ASN A 364 -14.67 24.13 -30.18
CA ASN A 364 -15.39 23.11 -29.41
C ASN A 364 -16.73 22.73 -30.04
N ASN A 365 -17.50 23.69 -30.57
CA ASN A 365 -18.75 23.39 -31.26
C ASN A 365 -18.51 22.57 -32.53
N ALA A 366 -17.50 22.92 -33.34
CA ALA A 366 -17.15 22.14 -34.52
C ALA A 366 -16.69 20.72 -34.17
N MET A 367 -15.99 20.53 -33.04
CA MET A 367 -15.55 19.22 -32.55
C MET A 367 -16.75 18.36 -32.12
N ARG A 368 -17.69 18.93 -31.36
CA ARG A 368 -18.90 18.24 -30.89
C ARG A 368 -19.85 17.86 -32.02
N GLU A 369 -19.92 18.67 -33.07
CA GLU A 369 -20.74 18.40 -34.25
C GLU A 369 -20.04 17.52 -35.30
N GLY A 370 -18.77 17.17 -35.08
CA GLY A 370 -17.97 16.37 -36.02
C GLY A 370 -17.66 17.10 -37.35
N ARG A 371 -17.69 18.44 -37.37
CA ARG A 371 -17.48 19.28 -38.56
C ARG A 371 -16.09 19.93 -38.57
N ILE A 372 -15.04 19.13 -38.35
CA ILE A 372 -13.65 19.60 -38.29
C ILE A 372 -13.02 19.69 -39.69
N THR A 373 -12.48 20.86 -40.04
CA THR A 373 -11.62 21.04 -41.22
C THR A 373 -10.18 20.58 -40.94
N GLU A 374 -9.38 20.33 -41.98
CA GLU A 374 -7.96 19.97 -41.81
C GLU A 374 -7.17 21.04 -41.03
N GLU A 375 -7.44 22.32 -41.28
CA GLU A 375 -6.85 23.44 -40.56
C GLU A 375 -7.23 23.41 -39.07
N GLN A 376 -8.50 23.17 -38.75
CA GLN A 376 -8.96 23.04 -37.37
C GLN A 376 -8.35 21.82 -36.67
N GLN A 377 -8.15 20.70 -37.39
CA GLN A 377 -7.45 19.54 -36.86
C GLN A 377 -5.99 19.86 -36.54
N GLY A 378 -5.31 20.65 -37.37
CA GLY A 378 -3.99 21.20 -37.08
C GLY A 378 -3.97 21.97 -35.77
N ARG A 379 -4.92 22.90 -35.59
CA ARG A 379 -5.06 23.70 -34.35
C ARG A 379 -5.33 22.85 -33.11
N ILE A 380 -6.16 21.80 -33.23
CA ILE A 380 -6.43 20.85 -32.13
C ILE A 380 -5.13 20.12 -31.72
N ASN A 381 -4.34 19.68 -32.69
CA ASN A 381 -3.08 18.96 -32.43
C ASN A 381 -2.04 19.89 -31.78
N GLU A 382 -1.93 21.12 -32.27
CA GLU A 382 -1.04 22.15 -31.71
C GLU A 382 -1.42 22.49 -30.27
N LEU A 383 -2.71 22.69 -29.99
CA LEU A 383 -3.18 22.98 -28.64
C LEU A 383 -2.94 21.81 -27.68
N ASN A 384 -3.23 20.57 -28.08
CA ASN A 384 -2.91 19.39 -27.26
C ASN A 384 -1.41 19.27 -26.99
N SER A 385 -0.57 19.56 -27.98
CA SER A 385 0.90 19.57 -27.85
C SER A 385 1.40 20.68 -26.92
N ALA A 386 0.78 21.86 -26.96
CA ALA A 386 1.05 22.96 -26.04
C ALA A 386 0.67 22.58 -24.60
N LEU A 387 -0.50 21.96 -24.41
CA LEU A 387 -0.97 21.45 -23.11
C LEU A 387 -0.03 20.37 -22.57
N ASP A 388 0.53 19.49 -23.40
CA ASP A 388 1.49 18.46 -22.98
C ASP A 388 2.80 19.03 -22.39
N LYS A 389 3.11 20.30 -22.64
CA LYS A 389 4.30 20.99 -22.10
C LYS A 389 4.03 21.68 -20.77
N LEU A 390 2.77 21.84 -20.40
CA LEU A 390 2.35 22.47 -19.16
C LEU A 390 2.31 21.45 -18.02
N PRO A 391 2.61 21.88 -16.78
CA PRO A 391 2.41 21.02 -15.62
C PRO A 391 0.92 20.68 -15.48
N ASN A 392 0.65 19.49 -14.96
CA ASN A 392 -0.71 19.14 -14.53
C ASN A 392 -1.16 20.09 -13.42
N HIS A 393 -2.40 20.54 -13.53
CA HIS A 393 -3.16 21.16 -12.46
C HIS A 393 -3.96 20.06 -11.76
N GLU A 394 -3.64 19.84 -10.50
CA GLU A 394 -4.29 18.85 -9.64
C GLU A 394 -5.12 19.56 -8.58
N GLY A 395 -6.39 19.17 -8.43
CA GLY A 395 -7.32 19.79 -7.50
C GLY A 395 -8.73 19.99 -8.07
N LEU A 396 -9.64 20.47 -7.23
CA LEU A 396 -11.01 20.73 -7.62
C LEU A 396 -11.08 21.94 -8.56
N VAL A 397 -11.69 21.75 -9.72
CA VAL A 397 -12.03 22.83 -10.64
C VAL A 397 -13.52 22.80 -10.95
N VAL A 398 -14.08 23.98 -11.19
CA VAL A 398 -15.50 24.18 -11.40
C VAL A 398 -15.75 24.66 -12.81
N ARG A 399 -16.72 24.05 -13.49
CA ARG A 399 -17.26 24.55 -14.75
C ARG A 399 -18.76 24.68 -14.65
N ARG A 400 -19.28 25.89 -14.81
CA ARG A 400 -20.71 26.12 -14.96
C ARG A 400 -21.09 26.25 -16.42
N THR A 401 -22.17 25.61 -16.82
CA THR A 401 -22.60 25.59 -18.22
C THR A 401 -24.09 25.26 -18.35
N ALA A 402 -24.60 25.38 -19.58
CA ALA A 402 -25.91 24.87 -19.95
C ALA A 402 -25.72 23.71 -20.93
N LEU A 403 -26.34 22.58 -20.65
CA LEU A 403 -26.31 21.40 -21.51
C LEU A 403 -27.70 21.14 -22.08
N PRO A 404 -27.80 20.68 -23.34
CA PRO A 404 -29.02 20.06 -23.84
C PRO A 404 -29.46 18.89 -22.95
N ASP A 405 -30.77 18.66 -22.83
CA ASP A 405 -31.33 17.65 -21.93
C ASP A 405 -30.82 16.23 -22.22
N ASP A 406 -30.62 15.90 -23.50
CA ASP A 406 -30.09 14.62 -23.96
C ASP A 406 -28.62 14.41 -23.61
N VAL A 407 -27.82 15.49 -23.60
CA VAL A 407 -26.43 15.46 -23.14
C VAL A 407 -26.38 15.35 -21.62
N LEU A 408 -27.17 16.15 -20.91
CA LEU A 408 -27.23 16.12 -19.44
C LEU A 408 -27.66 14.73 -18.92
N ALA A 409 -28.53 14.03 -19.64
CA ALA A 409 -28.99 12.70 -19.28
C ALA A 409 -27.86 11.63 -19.25
N GLN A 410 -26.73 11.87 -19.93
CA GLN A 410 -25.60 10.93 -19.97
C GLN A 410 -24.77 10.94 -18.67
N TYR A 411 -24.82 12.02 -17.92
CA TYR A 411 -24.07 12.19 -16.68
C TYR A 411 -24.84 11.56 -15.52
N GLN A 412 -24.78 10.23 -15.37
CA GLN A 412 -25.34 9.52 -14.22
C GLN A 412 -24.24 9.04 -13.30
N LYS A 413 -24.51 8.95 -12.00
CA LYS A 413 -23.55 8.37 -11.04
C LYS A 413 -23.02 7.02 -11.53
N GLY A 414 -21.70 6.88 -11.57
CA GLY A 414 -20.99 5.69 -12.02
C GLY A 414 -20.77 5.59 -13.54
N THR A 415 -21.23 6.55 -14.35
CA THR A 415 -20.96 6.55 -15.79
C THR A 415 -19.60 7.20 -16.10
N ASN A 416 -18.96 6.73 -17.15
CA ASN A 416 -17.80 7.38 -17.74
C ASN A 416 -18.28 8.22 -18.92
N VAL A 417 -17.93 9.50 -18.93
CA VAL A 417 -18.35 10.49 -19.92
C VAL A 417 -17.11 11.15 -20.53
N SER A 418 -17.18 11.50 -21.81
CA SER A 418 -16.10 12.20 -22.49
C SER A 418 -16.68 13.25 -23.42
N ASP A 419 -16.18 14.48 -23.31
CA ASP A 419 -16.43 15.50 -24.31
C ASP A 419 -15.40 15.33 -25.43
N PRO A 420 -15.81 15.14 -26.70
CA PRO A 420 -14.86 15.10 -27.81
C PRO A 420 -14.09 16.43 -27.94
N ALA A 421 -14.63 17.53 -27.43
CA ALA A 421 -13.97 18.83 -27.39
C ALA A 421 -13.08 19.00 -26.14
N PHE A 422 -12.34 20.10 -26.09
CA PHE A 422 -11.63 20.51 -24.88
C PHE A 422 -12.63 20.97 -23.80
N THR A 423 -12.31 20.69 -22.54
CA THR A 423 -13.14 21.13 -21.41
C THR A 423 -12.42 22.24 -20.65
N SER A 424 -12.95 23.45 -20.67
CA SER A 424 -12.46 24.55 -19.82
C SER A 424 -13.16 24.55 -18.47
N ALA A 425 -12.41 24.59 -17.39
CA ALA A 425 -12.89 24.81 -16.03
C ALA A 425 -12.10 25.96 -15.38
N SER A 426 -12.47 26.34 -14.16
CA SER A 426 -11.75 27.36 -13.40
C SER A 426 -11.54 26.92 -11.96
N THR A 427 -10.46 27.38 -11.34
CA THR A 427 -10.25 27.23 -9.88
C THR A 427 -11.18 28.16 -9.06
N GLY A 428 -11.90 29.08 -9.72
CA GLY A 428 -12.93 29.95 -9.14
C GLY A 428 -14.33 29.71 -9.70
N SER A 429 -15.27 30.63 -9.44
CA SER A 429 -16.69 30.52 -9.83
C SER A 429 -17.00 30.98 -11.26
N GLY A 430 -16.04 30.83 -12.19
CA GLY A 430 -15.90 31.66 -13.38
C GLY A 430 -17.07 31.69 -14.38
N PHE A 431 -17.82 30.61 -14.54
CA PHE A 431 -18.85 30.55 -15.58
C PHE A 431 -20.28 30.67 -15.02
N THR A 432 -21.27 30.99 -15.87
CA THR A 432 -22.69 30.99 -15.49
C THR A 432 -23.43 29.83 -16.18
N GLY A 433 -24.37 29.20 -15.48
CA GLY A 433 -25.16 28.11 -16.05
C GLY A 433 -25.96 27.31 -15.01
N PRO A 434 -27.03 26.61 -15.44
CA PRO A 434 -27.87 25.79 -14.56
C PRO A 434 -27.21 24.45 -14.17
N VAL A 435 -26.12 24.06 -14.84
CA VAL A 435 -25.33 22.85 -14.54
C VAL A 435 -23.95 23.28 -14.06
N GLU A 436 -23.48 22.69 -12.97
CA GLU A 436 -22.13 22.86 -12.45
C GLU A 436 -21.41 21.51 -12.41
N PHE A 437 -20.30 21.43 -13.12
CA PHE A 437 -19.34 20.35 -12.99
C PHE A 437 -18.33 20.71 -11.89
N GLN A 438 -18.18 19.79 -10.96
CA GLN A 438 -17.14 19.80 -9.94
C GLN A 438 -16.17 18.67 -10.29
N ILE A 439 -15.05 19.04 -10.90
CA ILE A 439 -14.10 18.11 -11.48
C ILE A 439 -12.89 18.03 -10.58
N MET A 440 -12.58 16.84 -10.05
CA MET A 440 -11.27 16.60 -9.46
C MET A 440 -10.28 16.39 -10.59
N SER A 441 -9.49 17.44 -10.89
CA SER A 441 -8.45 17.44 -11.90
C SER A 441 -7.22 16.67 -11.41
N ARG A 442 -6.64 15.88 -12.30
CA ARG A 442 -5.34 15.19 -12.23
C ARG A 442 -4.43 15.60 -13.39
N THR A 443 -5.00 15.95 -14.55
CA THR A 443 -4.28 16.23 -15.81
C THR A 443 -4.74 17.49 -16.54
N GLY A 444 -5.71 18.25 -16.02
CA GLY A 444 -6.00 19.61 -16.51
C GLY A 444 -4.75 20.48 -16.51
N LYS A 445 -4.71 21.54 -17.31
CA LYS A 445 -3.54 22.45 -17.39
C LYS A 445 -3.96 23.85 -17.04
N ASP A 446 -3.30 24.46 -16.07
CA ASP A 446 -3.49 25.88 -15.79
C ASP A 446 -2.86 26.71 -16.90
N ILE A 447 -3.67 27.49 -17.61
CA ILE A 447 -3.23 28.34 -18.71
C ILE A 447 -3.27 29.83 -18.38
N SER A 448 -3.70 30.19 -17.16
CA SER A 448 -3.91 31.59 -16.73
C SER A 448 -2.63 32.43 -16.80
N GLY A 449 -1.47 31.84 -16.55
CA GLY A 449 -0.16 32.50 -16.66
C GLY A 449 0.43 32.54 -18.08
N GLN A 450 -0.22 31.92 -19.06
CA GLN A 450 0.29 31.80 -20.43
C GLN A 450 -0.49 32.64 -21.45
N VAL A 451 -1.68 33.10 -21.08
CA VAL A 451 -2.55 33.93 -21.93
C VAL A 451 -2.69 35.33 -21.33
N PRO A 452 -2.84 36.39 -22.14
CA PRO A 452 -3.04 37.73 -21.60
C PRO A 452 -4.29 37.76 -20.70
N THR A 453 -4.19 38.42 -19.54
CA THR A 453 -5.27 38.54 -18.54
C THR A 453 -6.59 39.10 -19.07
N ALA A 454 -6.53 39.85 -20.17
CA ALA A 454 -7.72 40.33 -20.89
C ALA A 454 -8.57 39.21 -21.52
N TYR A 455 -8.01 38.00 -21.69
CA TYR A 455 -8.66 36.85 -22.33
C TYR A 455 -8.94 35.68 -21.36
N ALA A 456 -8.39 35.70 -20.14
CA ALA A 456 -8.70 34.74 -19.08
C ALA A 456 -8.75 35.44 -17.71
N PRO A 457 -9.82 36.20 -17.41
CA PRO A 457 -10.01 36.82 -16.09
C PRO A 457 -10.26 35.78 -14.98
N GLU A 458 -10.52 34.54 -15.39
CA GLU A 458 -10.84 33.40 -14.55
C GLU A 458 -9.63 32.46 -14.66
N ALA A 459 -9.05 32.04 -13.54
CA ALA A 459 -7.91 31.12 -13.51
C ALA A 459 -8.26 29.78 -14.21
N GLU A 460 -8.10 29.78 -15.54
CA GLU A 460 -8.62 28.76 -16.45
C GLU A 460 -7.72 27.53 -16.40
N VAL A 461 -8.38 26.39 -16.16
CA VAL A 461 -7.79 25.07 -16.22
C VAL A 461 -8.40 24.33 -17.39
N LEU A 462 -7.56 24.00 -18.37
CA LEU A 462 -7.98 23.40 -19.63
C LEU A 462 -7.63 21.90 -19.67
N PHE A 463 -8.64 21.07 -19.88
CA PHE A 463 -8.48 19.64 -20.16
C PHE A 463 -8.34 19.40 -21.66
N LYS A 464 -7.49 18.44 -22.02
CA LYS A 464 -7.28 18.01 -23.41
C LYS A 464 -8.60 17.54 -24.05
N SER A 465 -8.64 17.59 -25.38
CA SER A 465 -9.76 17.04 -26.13
C SER A 465 -9.88 15.53 -25.90
N GLY A 466 -11.10 15.03 -25.65
CA GLY A 466 -11.34 13.61 -25.45
C GLY A 466 -10.92 13.07 -24.08
N THR A 467 -10.70 13.94 -23.08
CA THR A 467 -10.51 13.49 -21.70
C THR A 467 -11.76 12.73 -21.21
N ASN A 468 -11.53 11.64 -20.48
CA ASN A 468 -12.57 10.82 -19.88
C ASN A 468 -12.78 11.22 -18.41
N PHE A 469 -14.03 11.28 -17.98
CA PHE A 469 -14.41 11.61 -16.62
C PHE A 469 -15.39 10.58 -16.06
N ASN A 470 -15.11 10.05 -14.88
CA ASN A 470 -16.03 9.22 -14.12
C ASN A 470 -16.94 10.11 -13.28
N VAL A 471 -18.25 9.98 -13.45
CA VAL A 471 -19.24 10.70 -12.65
C VAL A 471 -19.34 10.03 -11.28
N VAL A 472 -18.87 10.72 -10.24
CA VAL A 472 -18.88 10.24 -8.85
C VAL A 472 -20.24 10.48 -8.20
N ASP A 473 -20.87 11.62 -8.49
CA ASP A 473 -22.19 11.93 -7.96
C ASP A 473 -22.96 12.94 -8.82
N ARG A 474 -24.28 12.95 -8.69
CA ARG A 474 -25.17 13.91 -9.36
C ARG A 474 -26.38 14.21 -8.49
N PHE A 475 -26.64 15.48 -8.24
CA PHE A 475 -27.79 15.93 -7.45
C PHE A 475 -28.26 17.34 -7.87
N VAL A 476 -29.46 17.71 -7.44
CA VAL A 476 -30.04 19.04 -7.67
C VAL A 476 -30.06 19.79 -6.33
N THR A 477 -29.50 20.99 -6.30
CA THR A 477 -29.48 21.86 -5.11
C THR A 477 -30.84 22.51 -4.89
N ALA A 478 -31.05 23.08 -3.70
CA ALA A 478 -32.32 23.73 -3.33
C ALA A 478 -32.68 24.93 -4.24
N ASP A 479 -31.68 25.59 -4.85
CA ASP A 479 -31.85 26.66 -5.84
C ASP A 479 -32.06 26.14 -7.27
N GLY A 480 -32.20 24.82 -7.46
CA GLY A 480 -32.51 24.19 -8.73
C GLY A 480 -31.31 23.94 -9.66
N ARG A 481 -30.07 24.17 -9.20
CA ARG A 481 -28.86 23.90 -9.98
C ARG A 481 -28.56 22.40 -9.97
N THR A 482 -28.20 21.84 -11.12
CA THR A 482 -27.71 20.46 -11.19
C THR A 482 -26.20 20.43 -10.95
N ILE A 483 -25.76 19.74 -9.90
CA ILE A 483 -24.35 19.51 -9.61
C ILE A 483 -23.97 18.13 -10.10
N ILE A 484 -22.84 18.04 -10.81
CA ILE A 484 -22.24 16.78 -11.26
C ILE A 484 -20.80 16.77 -10.78
N GLN A 485 -20.50 15.82 -9.89
CA GLN A 485 -19.16 15.60 -9.37
C GLN A 485 -18.48 14.53 -10.20
N MET A 486 -17.26 14.79 -10.64
CA MET A 486 -16.52 13.90 -11.52
C MET A 486 -15.03 13.89 -11.23
N THR A 487 -14.37 12.79 -11.59
CA THR A 487 -12.92 12.59 -11.47
C THR A 487 -12.38 12.12 -12.82
N GLU A 488 -11.19 12.55 -13.23
CA GLU A 488 -10.57 11.99 -14.44
C GLU A 488 -10.35 10.47 -14.33
N SER A 489 -10.72 9.76 -15.39
CA SER A 489 -10.77 8.28 -15.47
C SER A 489 -9.43 7.63 -15.75
#